data_AF-A0A423UBE3-F1
#
_entry.id   AF-A0A423UBE3-F1
#
_cell.length_a   1.000
_cell.length_b   1.000
_cell.length_c   1.000
_cell.angle_alpha   90.00
_cell.angle_beta   90.00
_cell.angle_gamma   90.00
#
_symmetry.space_group_name_H-M   'P 1'
#
loop_
_entity.id
_entity.type
_entity.pdbx_description
1 polymer ?
#
loop_
_entity_poly.entity_id
_entity_poly.type
_entity_poly.pdbx_seq_one_letter_code
_entity_poly.pdbx_strand_id
1 'polypeptide(L)'
;MLLHAWPISRTGVWFRKFYLIVWQGTVEVPEAVLRTVRLAVTAKDVEYARVRIAVLVFAVQDGIEYIVKVVSTKYIFSSEDNLLNLDDILPFDSLNDPVERQRYLQEPCESLKIHIVISPLTDPKLSAAGIT
;
A
#
# COMPACT_ATOMS: atom_id res chain seq x y z
N MET A 1 8.97 8.59 16.99
CA MET A 1 8.25 8.35 15.71
C MET A 1 7.33 7.15 15.91
N LEU A 2 6.06 7.39 16.23
CA LEU A 2 5.07 6.34 16.48
C LEU A 2 4.21 6.18 15.22
N LEU A 3 4.37 5.07 14.51
CA LEU A 3 3.53 4.70 13.36
C LEU A 3 2.31 3.94 13.88
N HIS A 4 1.15 4.57 13.81
CA HIS A 4 -0.12 3.86 13.94
C HIS A 4 -0.47 3.27 12.57
N ALA A 5 -0.28 1.95 12.42
CA ALA A 5 -0.92 1.20 11.36
C ALA A 5 -2.40 1.04 11.73
N TRP A 6 -3.32 1.53 10.89
CA TRP A 6 -4.74 1.19 11.03
C TRP A 6 -4.91 -0.33 10.84
N PRO A 7 -5.84 -0.99 11.56
CA PRO A 7 -6.17 -2.38 11.28
C PRO A 7 -6.56 -2.51 9.80
N ILE A 8 -5.85 -3.40 9.10
CA ILE A 8 -6.14 -3.78 7.72
C ILE A 8 -7.59 -4.29 7.71
N SER A 9 -8.54 -3.48 7.22
CA SER A 9 -9.93 -3.90 7.15
C SER A 9 -10.05 -5.00 6.10
N ARG A 10 -10.38 -6.23 6.52
CA ARG A 10 -10.66 -7.37 5.61
C ARG A 10 -11.94 -7.19 4.77
N THR A 11 -12.55 -6.02 4.82
CA THR A 11 -13.75 -5.69 4.04
C THR A 11 -13.30 -4.98 2.77
N GLY A 12 -13.32 -5.68 1.63
CA GLY A 12 -13.18 -5.05 0.32
C GLY A 12 -14.23 -3.95 0.11
N VAL A 13 -13.99 -3.06 -0.85
CA VAL A 13 -14.95 -1.98 -1.17
C VAL A 13 -15.95 -2.51 -2.20
N TRP A 14 -17.23 -2.47 -1.87
CA TRP A 14 -18.31 -2.90 -2.75
C TRP A 14 -19.00 -1.70 -3.40
N PHE A 15 -18.85 -1.56 -4.71
CA PHE A 15 -19.60 -0.59 -5.52
C PHE A 15 -20.83 -1.29 -6.08
N ARG A 16 -22.00 -0.96 -5.53
CA ARG A 16 -23.28 -1.38 -6.10
C ARG A 16 -23.45 -0.78 -7.49
N LYS A 17 -24.17 -1.49 -8.35
CA LYS A 17 -24.56 -1.01 -9.67
C LYS A 17 -25.14 0.40 -9.59
N PHE A 18 -24.65 1.32 -10.41
CA PHE A 18 -25.10 2.72 -10.43
C PHE A 18 -25.08 3.30 -11.85
N TYR A 19 -25.85 4.37 -12.05
CA TYR A 19 -25.92 5.09 -13.31
C TYR A 19 -25.07 6.36 -13.24
N LEU A 20 -24.12 6.50 -14.17
CA LEU A 20 -23.28 7.68 -14.29
C LEU A 20 -23.91 8.60 -15.34
N ILE A 21 -24.40 9.76 -14.91
CA ILE A 21 -24.97 10.76 -15.83
C ILE A 21 -23.82 11.63 -16.32
N VAL A 22 -23.50 11.53 -17.61
CA VAL A 22 -22.52 12.39 -18.30
C VAL A 22 -23.18 13.09 -19.47
N TRP A 23 -22.52 14.09 -20.05
CA TRP A 23 -23.06 14.88 -21.17
C TRP A 23 -23.45 14.04 -22.40
N GLN A 24 -22.82 12.88 -22.60
CA GLN A 24 -23.13 11.96 -23.71
C GLN A 24 -24.27 10.97 -23.39
N GLY A 25 -24.90 11.08 -22.22
CA GLY A 25 -26.01 10.24 -21.79
C GLY A 25 -25.74 9.51 -20.47
N THR A 26 -26.67 8.62 -20.13
CA THR A 26 -26.58 7.79 -18.93
C THR A 26 -25.78 6.53 -19.24
N VAL A 27 -24.66 6.34 -18.56
CA VAL A 27 -23.84 5.12 -18.65
C VAL A 27 -24.16 4.23 -17.47
N GLU A 28 -24.57 3.00 -17.74
CA GLU A 28 -24.73 1.98 -16.70
C GLU A 28 -23.36 1.44 -16.29
N VAL A 29 -23.00 1.62 -15.02
CA VAL A 29 -21.75 1.08 -14.48
C VAL A 29 -22.07 -0.21 -13.73
N PRO A 30 -21.47 -1.34 -14.13
CA PRO A 30 -21.72 -2.62 -13.48
C PRO A 30 -21.22 -2.62 -12.04
N GLU A 31 -21.78 -3.52 -11.24
CA GLU A 31 -21.32 -3.76 -9.88
C GLU A 31 -19.85 -4.21 -9.89
N ALA A 32 -19.03 -3.59 -9.02
CA ALA A 32 -17.62 -3.90 -8.91
C ALA A 32 -17.22 -4.06 -7.44
N VAL A 33 -16.52 -5.15 -7.12
CA VAL A 33 -15.92 -5.35 -5.80
C VAL A 33 -14.42 -5.17 -5.95
N LEU A 34 -13.87 -4.11 -5.36
CA LEU A 34 -12.42 -3.94 -5.27
C LEU A 34 -11.89 -4.82 -4.14
N ARG A 35 -11.47 -6.02 -4.52
CA ARG A 35 -10.88 -7.06 -3.66
C ARG A 35 -9.37 -6.90 -3.63
N THR A 36 -8.88 -5.81 -3.06
CA THR A 36 -7.44 -5.52 -2.96
C THR A 36 -7.07 -5.12 -1.54
N VAL A 37 -5.93 -5.57 -1.04
CA VAL A 37 -5.37 -5.03 0.21
C VAL A 37 -4.71 -3.68 -0.11
N ARG A 38 -5.07 -2.63 0.64
CA ARG A 38 -4.54 -1.27 0.49
C ARG A 38 -3.68 -0.92 1.69
N LEU A 39 -2.56 -0.24 1.43
CA LEU A 39 -1.68 0.31 2.46
C LEU A 39 -1.70 1.83 2.40
N ALA A 40 -2.05 2.46 3.51
CA ALA A 40 -1.97 3.90 3.68
C ALA A 40 -0.69 4.26 4.44
N VAL A 41 0.14 5.13 3.85
CA VAL A 41 1.34 5.68 4.47
C VAL A 41 1.11 7.16 4.71
N THR A 42 1.00 7.55 5.98
CA THR A 42 0.79 8.95 6.37
C THR A 42 2.08 9.54 6.94
N ALA A 43 2.51 10.68 6.41
CA ALA A 43 3.56 11.49 7.00
C ALA A 43 2.96 12.43 8.05
N LYS A 44 3.53 12.41 9.26
CA LYS A 44 3.21 13.38 10.32
C LYS A 44 4.33 14.40 10.42
N ASP A 45 3.96 15.66 10.63
CA ASP A 45 4.89 16.77 10.86
C ASP A 45 5.92 16.96 9.73
N VAL A 46 5.47 16.81 8.48
CA VAL A 46 6.30 17.04 7.28
C VAL A 46 5.82 18.30 6.56
N GLU A 47 6.72 19.27 6.41
CA GLU A 47 6.49 20.42 5.51
C GLU A 47 6.71 20.03 4.05
N TYR A 48 7.80 19.32 3.77
CA TYR A 48 8.15 18.86 2.43
C TYR A 48 9.15 17.70 2.47
N ALA A 49 8.83 16.56 1.87
CA ALA A 49 9.75 15.42 1.77
C ALA A 49 9.59 14.65 0.47
N ARG A 50 10.67 14.56 -0.33
CA ARG A 50 10.71 13.75 -1.56
C ARG A 50 11.34 12.39 -1.25
N VAL A 51 10.55 11.32 -1.34
CA VAL A 51 10.99 9.98 -0.95
C VAL A 51 10.69 8.95 -2.02
N ARG A 52 11.49 7.89 -2.04
CA ARG A 52 11.14 6.61 -2.64
C ARG A 52 10.65 5.70 -1.52
N ILE A 53 9.48 5.12 -1.71
CA ILE A 53 8.89 4.15 -0.79
C ILE A 53 8.89 2.80 -1.51
N ALA A 54 9.29 1.75 -0.80
CA ALA A 54 9.22 0.37 -1.26
C ALA A 54 8.53 -0.48 -0.19
N VAL A 55 7.53 -1.25 -0.58
CA VAL A 55 6.75 -2.14 0.27
C VAL A 55 7.07 -3.56 -0.16
N LEU A 56 7.62 -4.35 0.76
CA LEU A 56 7.98 -5.74 0.54
C LEU A 56 6.99 -6.60 1.32
N VAL A 57 6.23 -7.40 0.59
CA VAL A 57 5.27 -8.35 1.16
C VAL A 57 5.93 -9.71 1.27
N PHE A 58 5.87 -10.30 2.45
CA PHE A 58 6.48 -11.58 2.73
C PHE A 58 5.44 -12.70 2.68
N ALA A 59 5.90 -13.86 2.24
CA ALA A 59 5.21 -15.13 2.37
C ALA A 59 6.17 -16.17 2.94
N VAL A 60 5.63 -17.28 3.42
CA VAL A 60 6.38 -18.41 3.94
C VAL A 60 5.94 -19.66 3.20
N GLN A 61 6.93 -20.44 2.78
CA GLN A 61 6.72 -21.74 2.18
C GLN A 61 7.75 -22.70 2.73
N ASP A 62 7.30 -23.86 3.22
CA ASP A 62 8.14 -24.89 3.83
C ASP A 62 9.07 -24.34 4.94
N GLY A 63 8.57 -23.36 5.71
CA GLY A 63 9.31 -22.70 6.79
C GLY A 63 10.31 -21.63 6.35
N ILE A 64 10.41 -21.35 5.04
CA ILE A 64 11.30 -20.34 4.48
C ILE A 64 10.51 -19.07 4.18
N GLU A 65 10.90 -17.96 4.80
CA GLU A 65 10.37 -16.64 4.46
C GLU A 65 10.97 -16.12 3.15
N TYR A 66 10.14 -15.60 2.25
CA TYR A 66 10.57 -14.97 1.02
C TYR A 66 9.68 -13.76 0.67
N ILE A 67 10.21 -12.89 -0.19
CA ILE A 67 9.48 -11.71 -0.67
C ILE A 67 8.66 -12.11 -1.89
N VAL A 68 7.32 -12.06 -1.77
CA VAL A 68 6.40 -12.43 -2.86
C VAL A 68 6.08 -11.26 -3.78
N LYS A 69 6.08 -10.03 -3.25
CA LYS A 69 5.75 -8.82 -4.01
C LYS A 69 6.54 -7.63 -3.47
N VAL A 70 7.02 -6.80 -4.40
CA VAL A 70 7.61 -5.50 -4.10
C VAL A 70 6.82 -4.43 -4.85
N VAL A 71 6.28 -3.47 -4.12
CA VAL A 71 5.62 -2.28 -4.68
C VAL A 71 6.51 -1.08 -4.37
N SER A 72 6.98 -0.35 -5.39
CA SER A 72 7.78 0.86 -5.17
C SER A 72 7.23 2.06 -5.92
N THR A 73 7.20 3.20 -5.23
CA THR A 73 6.77 4.47 -5.81
C THR A 73 7.65 5.62 -5.31
N LYS A 74 7.64 6.72 -6.06
CA LYS A 74 8.18 8.00 -5.61
C LYS A 74 7.02 8.86 -5.14
N TYR A 75 7.17 9.51 -4.00
CA TYR A 75 6.15 10.39 -3.45
C TYR A 75 6.76 11.67 -2.89
N ILE A 76 5.97 12.74 -2.92
CA ILE A 76 6.32 14.01 -2.31
C ILE A 76 5.27 14.25 -1.23
N PHE A 77 5.69 14.15 0.02
CA PHE A 77 4.83 14.54 1.14
C PHE A 77 4.91 16.06 1.33
N SER A 78 3.77 16.70 1.56
CA SER A 78 3.63 18.10 1.95
C SER A 78 2.61 18.25 3.08
N SER A 79 2.46 19.46 3.62
CA SER A 79 1.40 19.78 4.58
C SER A 79 -0.02 19.60 4.03
N GLU A 80 -0.20 19.76 2.71
CA GLU A 80 -1.48 19.59 2.01
C GLU A 80 -1.69 18.14 1.53
N ASP A 81 -0.61 17.43 1.23
CA ASP A 81 -0.63 16.07 0.70
C ASP A 81 0.32 15.18 1.51
N ASN A 82 -0.20 14.66 2.62
CA ASN A 82 0.56 13.86 3.58
C ASN A 82 0.16 12.37 3.61
N LEU A 83 -0.70 11.92 2.69
CA LEU A 83 -1.28 10.58 2.69
C LEU A 83 -1.05 9.87 1.34
N LEU A 84 -0.14 8.90 1.32
CA LEU A 84 0.04 8.01 0.19
C LEU A 84 -0.80 6.76 0.36
N ASN A 85 -1.68 6.47 -0.60
CA ASN A 85 -2.36 5.19 -0.71
C ASN A 85 -1.67 4.30 -1.75
N LEU A 86 -1.31 3.09 -1.35
CA LEU A 86 -0.80 2.03 -2.21
C LEU A 86 -1.87 0.95 -2.30
N ASP A 87 -2.48 0.85 -3.46
CA ASP A 87 -3.49 -0.16 -3.75
C ASP A 87 -2.85 -1.46 -4.22
N ASP A 88 -3.60 -2.57 -4.06
CA ASP A 88 -3.20 -3.90 -4.53
C ASP A 88 -1.83 -4.35 -4.00
N ILE A 89 -1.49 -4.07 -2.73
CA ILE A 89 -0.23 -4.59 -2.16
C ILE A 89 -0.26 -6.10 -2.00
N LEU A 90 -1.45 -6.69 -1.88
CA LEU A 90 -1.67 -8.13 -1.83
C LEU A 90 -3.06 -8.45 -2.42
N PRO A 91 -3.21 -9.52 -3.23
CA PRO A 91 -4.52 -9.97 -3.68
C PRO A 91 -5.38 -10.37 -2.48
N PHE A 92 -6.56 -9.78 -2.37
CA PHE A 92 -7.48 -10.09 -1.28
C PHE A 92 -7.90 -11.56 -1.28
N ASP A 93 -8.15 -12.13 -2.47
CA ASP A 93 -8.59 -13.52 -2.58
C ASP A 93 -7.52 -14.47 -2.02
N SER A 94 -6.22 -14.19 -2.22
CA SER A 94 -5.12 -15.00 -1.64
C SER A 94 -5.05 -14.94 -0.11
N LEU A 95 -5.51 -13.86 0.51
CA LEU A 95 -5.56 -13.75 1.98
C LEU A 95 -6.79 -14.45 2.58
N ASN A 96 -7.84 -14.68 1.77
CA ASN A 96 -9.09 -15.30 2.20
C ASN A 96 -9.24 -16.76 1.73
N ASP A 97 -8.42 -17.21 0.78
CA ASP A 97 -8.34 -18.60 0.38
C ASP A 97 -7.62 -19.42 1.48
N PRO A 98 -8.23 -20.48 2.05
CA PRO A 98 -7.63 -21.22 3.15
C PRO A 98 -6.24 -21.83 2.87
N VAL A 99 -5.94 -22.16 1.61
CA VAL A 99 -4.68 -22.80 1.20
C VAL A 99 -3.61 -21.73 1.03
N GLU A 100 -3.91 -20.66 0.29
CA GLU A 100 -2.97 -19.57 0.05
C GLU A 100 -2.74 -18.72 1.30
N ARG A 101 -3.76 -18.58 2.16
CA ARG A 101 -3.70 -17.79 3.40
C ARG A 101 -2.58 -18.25 4.33
N GLN A 102 -2.29 -19.54 4.39
CA GLN A 102 -1.21 -20.10 5.23
C GLN A 102 0.18 -19.60 4.80
N ARG A 103 0.34 -19.20 3.53
CA ARG A 103 1.59 -18.61 3.04
C ARG A 103 1.81 -17.20 3.60
N TYR A 104 0.74 -16.46 3.88
CA TYR A 104 0.82 -15.05 4.29
C TYR A 104 0.57 -14.84 5.78
N LEU A 105 -0.28 -15.64 6.39
CA LEU A 105 -0.69 -15.58 7.79
C LEU A 105 -0.18 -16.83 8.52
N GLN A 106 0.93 -16.68 9.22
CA GLN A 106 1.54 -17.76 10.00
C GLN A 106 0.78 -17.98 11.31
N GLU A 107 0.59 -19.24 11.72
CA GLU A 107 0.17 -19.55 13.10
C GLU A 107 1.32 -19.34 14.09
N PRO A 108 1.06 -19.07 15.38
CA PRO A 108 -0.25 -18.97 16.06
C PRO A 108 -0.89 -17.59 15.98
N CYS A 109 -0.16 -16.60 15.47
CA CYS A 109 -0.62 -15.22 15.39
C CYS A 109 -0.75 -14.88 13.91
N GLU A 110 -1.98 -14.99 13.36
CA GLU A 110 -2.38 -14.73 11.95
C GLU A 110 -1.92 -13.33 11.49
N SER A 111 -0.61 -13.14 11.33
CA SER A 111 0.04 -11.85 11.15
C SER A 111 0.64 -11.78 9.77
N LEU A 112 0.34 -10.69 9.06
CA LEU A 112 0.87 -10.40 7.74
C LEU A 112 2.17 -9.61 7.91
N LYS A 113 3.29 -10.15 7.40
CA LYS A 113 4.59 -9.48 7.45
C LYS A 113 4.79 -8.59 6.23
N ILE A 114 4.97 -7.30 6.47
CA ILE A 114 5.25 -6.28 5.46
C ILE A 114 6.44 -5.44 5.94
N HIS A 115 7.44 -5.23 5.08
CA HIS A 115 8.49 -4.24 5.33
C HIS A 115 8.28 -3.02 4.45
N ILE A 116 8.38 -1.83 5.05
CA ILE A 116 8.32 -0.56 4.34
C ILE A 116 9.70 0.09 4.42
N VAL A 117 10.32 0.30 3.26
CA VAL A 117 11.60 1.00 3.12
C VAL A 117 11.32 2.38 2.56
N ILE A 118 11.79 3.41 3.25
CA ILE A 118 11.65 4.81 2.82
C ILE A 118 13.06 5.40 2.69
N SER A 119 13.38 5.94 1.52
CA SER A 119 14.65 6.61 1.28
C SER A 119 14.44 7.99 0.66
N PRO A 120 15.24 9.01 1.02
CA PRO A 120 15.17 10.31 0.37
C PRO A 120 15.54 10.19 -1.11
N LEU A 121 14.87 10.96 -1.96
CA LEU A 121 15.21 11.07 -3.39
C LEU A 121 16.39 12.01 -3.65
N THR A 122 16.79 12.78 -2.65
CA THR A 122 17.98 13.62 -2.68
C THR A 122 19.15 12.84 -2.11
N ASP A 123 20.22 12.64 -2.88
CA ASP A 123 21.48 12.14 -2.34
C ASP A 123 22.04 13.18 -1.36
N PRO A 124 22.24 12.86 -0.06
CA PRO A 124 22.84 13.80 0.89
C PRO A 124 24.27 14.22 0.50
N LYS A 125 24.89 13.48 -0.44
CA LYS A 125 26.22 13.79 -0.98
C LYS A 125 26.22 14.87 -2.05
N LEU A 126 25.08 15.14 -2.71
CA LEU A 126 25.00 16.16 -3.77
C LEU A 126 24.66 17.57 -3.23
N SER A 127 24.05 17.67 -2.05
CA SER A 127 23.78 18.96 -1.39
C SER A 127 25.00 19.55 -0.69
N ALA A 128 26.07 18.77 -0.50
CA ALA A 128 27.35 19.25 0.03
C ALA A 128 28.29 19.79 -1.07
N ALA A 129 27.91 19.67 -2.34
CA ALA A 129 28.75 20.02 -3.51
C ALA A 129 28.33 21.33 -4.23
N GLY A 130 27.50 22.16 -3.60
CA GLY A 130 27.24 23.54 -4.02
C GLY A 130 26.62 24.29 -2.85
N ILE A 131 27.07 25.48 -2.45
CA ILE A 131 27.64 26.60 -3.19
C ILE A 131 28.60 27.36 -2.24
N THR A 132 29.61 27.99 -2.86
CA THR A 132 30.52 29.06 -2.38
C THR A 132 29.93 30.10 -1.44
#